data_AF-A0A317U1B7-F1
#
_entry.id   AF-A0A317U1B7-F1
#
_cell.length_a   1.000
_cell.length_b   1.000
_cell.length_c   1.000
_cell.angle_alpha   90.00
_cell.angle_beta   90.00
_cell.angle_gamma   90.00
#
_symmetry.space_group_name_H-M   'P 1'
#
loop_
_entity.id
_entity.type
_entity.pdbx_description
1 polymer ?
#
loop_
_entity_poly.entity_id
_entity_poly.type
_entity_poly.pdbx_seq_one_letter_code
_entity_poly.pdbx_strand_id
1 'polypeptide(L)'
;MRYQFNPHRHVKIWLSQDRNSFLNLENQKRLIKMRYLNPDDEIHFVYDSRLLNPKAQEDLKQFCNKHHITPMDVATLKGNNETEHQLLEHYSNEIKCLGRGGNLAVASDILRWIEDIYKLGTYADFDTRIDTRGLPALIEVEHPLLLSMGSIKIASSESLVINNDIIAVVDPNDALPYVKKVQDTILKNLTTKHRLFSSYFDQVRRLYNSVLGDEVGGLFLSLSAGNELQISEELDQLRASTNSMPELRFKIEQQYKDNQSFCRKKSTNVVDCAQEIRKSAASWLVWLITPKAIYQELKKLAAIKNDEELVSKVRQNQRLQLLKSSVVYTTGPGALLNGLLSQYLLSDSNTIKQDKINTFAFSHYGLEKRFISKNYIPFASSLKTVNALQNEGTIGKCNDLSWLKEGQEAIHSREEIIRKKQGHLKIILPQELGKLKQLITKHIAKLDRDLHSPFRFYRAHARMQKLGVLKDILNLFNENYFDKEQLNMIMQKYSSEDIFASIGTSRTQTLIKEITRFAKKAEVYQLDEEDGRIAYKV
;
A
#
# COMPACT_ATOMS: atom_id res chain seq x y z
N MET A 1 -13.82 -26.82 9.89
CA MET A 1 -14.87 -25.98 9.25
C MET A 1 -14.20 -25.24 8.10
N ARG A 2 -14.89 -25.04 6.98
CA ARG A 2 -14.36 -24.39 5.77
C ARG A 2 -15.22 -23.17 5.49
N TYR A 3 -14.59 -22.02 5.25
CA TYR A 3 -15.24 -20.75 4.96
C TYR A 3 -15.14 -20.41 3.48
N GLN A 4 -16.01 -19.53 2.99
CA GLN A 4 -16.05 -19.12 1.59
C GLN A 4 -15.58 -17.68 1.44
N PHE A 5 -14.34 -17.50 1.01
CA PHE A 5 -13.72 -16.19 0.77
C PHE A 5 -14.07 -15.66 -0.62
N ASN A 6 -14.60 -14.44 -0.69
CA ASN A 6 -14.85 -13.76 -1.96
C ASN A 6 -13.68 -12.81 -2.29
N PRO A 7 -12.83 -13.12 -3.29
CA PRO A 7 -11.70 -12.29 -3.65
C PRO A 7 -12.10 -11.04 -4.47
N HIS A 8 -13.36 -10.94 -4.90
CA HIS A 8 -13.86 -9.90 -5.82
C HIS A 8 -14.50 -8.69 -5.13
N ARG A 9 -14.44 -8.61 -3.80
CA ARG A 9 -14.94 -7.48 -3.01
C ARG A 9 -13.78 -6.78 -2.30
N HIS A 10 -13.64 -5.48 -2.51
CA HIS A 10 -12.49 -4.71 -2.06
C HIS A 10 -12.88 -3.47 -1.28
N VAL A 11 -12.06 -3.12 -0.30
CA VAL A 11 -12.19 -1.90 0.50
C VAL A 11 -10.91 -1.08 0.39
N LYS A 12 -11.07 0.20 0.03
CA LYS A 12 -10.00 1.19 -0.01
C LYS A 12 -10.35 2.33 0.94
N ILE A 13 -9.51 2.57 1.94
CA ILE A 13 -9.71 3.64 2.92
C ILE A 13 -8.78 4.80 2.57
N TRP A 14 -9.35 5.99 2.37
CA TRP A 14 -8.58 7.21 2.18
C TRP A 14 -9.18 8.36 2.97
N LEU A 15 -8.40 8.90 3.89
CA LEU A 15 -8.74 10.08 4.67
C LEU A 15 -7.87 11.23 4.14
N SER A 16 -8.47 12.27 3.57
CA SER A 16 -7.70 13.34 2.96
C SER A 16 -7.17 14.34 3.99
N GLN A 17 -5.90 14.72 3.87
CA GLN A 17 -5.34 15.85 4.60
C GLN A 17 -5.59 17.19 3.90
N ASP A 18 -5.82 17.17 2.57
CA ASP A 18 -6.13 18.36 1.79
C ASP A 18 -7.64 18.46 1.55
N ARG A 19 -8.27 19.48 2.15
CA ARG A 19 -9.71 19.70 2.04
C ARG A 19 -10.17 19.93 0.60
N ASN A 20 -9.27 20.33 -0.29
CA ASN A 20 -9.58 20.63 -1.69
C ASN A 20 -9.38 19.43 -2.61
N SER A 21 -8.94 18.28 -2.09
CA SER A 21 -8.64 17.10 -2.88
C SER A 21 -9.15 15.85 -2.18
N PHE A 22 -10.07 15.11 -2.81
CA PHE A 22 -10.58 13.86 -2.23
C PHE A 22 -9.56 12.73 -2.26
N LEU A 23 -8.68 12.72 -3.25
CA LEU A 23 -7.66 11.69 -3.47
C LEU A 23 -6.53 12.28 -4.29
N ASN A 24 -5.29 11.99 -3.93
CA ASN A 24 -4.13 12.43 -4.71
C ASN A 24 -4.09 11.74 -6.09
N LEU A 25 -3.41 12.36 -7.06
CA LEU A 25 -3.37 11.92 -8.45
C LEU A 25 -2.72 10.53 -8.59
N GLU A 26 -1.73 10.23 -7.76
CA GLU A 26 -1.08 8.91 -7.75
C GLU A 26 -2.07 7.79 -7.40
N ASN A 27 -2.89 8.00 -6.37
CA ASN A 27 -3.86 7.03 -5.87
C ASN A 27 -5.11 6.95 -6.74
N GLN A 28 -5.58 8.06 -7.33
CA GLN A 28 -6.62 8.03 -8.38
C GLN A 28 -6.20 7.08 -9.51
N LYS A 29 -4.97 7.24 -10.01
CA LYS A 29 -4.42 6.40 -11.07
C LYS A 29 -4.28 4.92 -10.67
N ARG A 30 -3.92 4.63 -9.42
CA ARG A 30 -3.85 3.26 -8.89
C ARG A 30 -5.24 2.62 -8.87
N LEU A 31 -6.25 3.36 -8.42
CA LEU A 31 -7.63 2.90 -8.34
C LEU A 31 -8.26 2.68 -9.73
N ILE A 32 -8.06 3.59 -10.67
CA ILE A 32 -8.45 3.41 -12.08
C ILE A 32 -7.80 2.14 -12.67
N LYS A 33 -6.51 1.95 -12.42
CA LYS A 33 -5.80 0.75 -12.90
C LYS A 33 -6.35 -0.53 -12.26
N MET A 34 -6.76 -0.49 -11.00
CA MET A 34 -7.39 -1.63 -10.31
C MET A 34 -8.76 -1.94 -10.92
N ARG A 35 -9.63 -0.93 -11.11
CA ARG A 35 -10.92 -1.10 -11.81
C ARG A 35 -10.73 -1.66 -13.23
N TYR A 36 -9.77 -1.14 -13.99
CA TYR A 36 -9.47 -1.67 -15.32
C TYR A 36 -9.04 -3.14 -15.30
N LEU A 37 -8.26 -3.56 -14.28
CA LEU A 37 -7.85 -4.96 -14.15
C LEU A 37 -9.01 -5.84 -13.68
N ASN A 38 -9.91 -5.34 -12.86
CA ASN A 38 -10.99 -6.12 -12.26
C ASN A 38 -12.33 -5.40 -12.54
N PRO A 39 -12.84 -5.46 -13.78
CA PRO A 39 -13.96 -4.64 -14.21
C PRO A 39 -15.25 -4.93 -13.45
N ASP A 40 -15.46 -6.20 -13.07
CA ASP A 40 -16.70 -6.66 -12.42
C ASP A 40 -16.60 -6.73 -10.89
N ASP A 41 -15.42 -6.43 -10.32
CA ASP A 41 -15.22 -6.50 -8.86
C ASP A 41 -15.96 -5.36 -8.14
N GLU A 42 -16.45 -5.62 -6.94
CA GLU A 42 -17.03 -4.60 -6.08
C GLU A 42 -15.92 -3.83 -5.37
N ILE A 43 -15.89 -2.51 -5.51
CA ILE A 43 -14.88 -1.66 -4.89
C ILE A 43 -15.59 -0.61 -4.03
N HIS A 44 -15.31 -0.63 -2.73
CA HIS A 44 -15.75 0.37 -1.78
C HIS A 44 -14.65 1.38 -1.51
N PHE A 45 -15.00 2.67 -1.56
CA PHE A 45 -14.12 3.78 -1.21
C PHE A 45 -14.60 4.42 0.08
N VAL A 46 -13.90 4.14 1.17
CA VAL A 46 -14.19 4.65 2.52
C VAL A 46 -13.47 5.98 2.69
N TYR A 47 -14.23 7.02 3.03
CA TYR A 47 -13.74 8.40 3.19
C TYR A 47 -14.45 9.10 4.35
N ASP A 48 -13.99 10.28 4.73
CA ASP A 48 -14.68 11.13 5.72
C ASP A 48 -15.07 12.46 5.07
N SER A 49 -16.37 12.68 4.87
CA SER A 49 -16.87 13.90 4.23
C SER A 49 -16.48 15.17 4.98
N ARG A 50 -16.27 15.09 6.30
CA ARG A 50 -15.88 16.23 7.15
C ARG A 50 -14.47 16.73 6.84
N LEU A 51 -13.63 15.89 6.25
CA LEU A 51 -12.28 16.24 5.79
C LEU A 51 -12.27 16.94 4.44
N LEU A 52 -13.40 16.99 3.72
CA LEU A 52 -13.49 17.51 2.36
C LEU A 52 -14.34 18.78 2.30
N ASN A 53 -13.99 19.70 1.40
CA ASN A 53 -14.87 20.80 1.03
C ASN A 53 -15.98 20.30 0.06
N PRO A 54 -17.06 21.07 -0.17
CA PRO A 54 -18.15 20.64 -1.04
C PRO A 54 -17.73 20.29 -2.47
N LYS A 55 -16.74 21.00 -3.02
CA LYS A 55 -16.23 20.73 -4.38
C LYS A 55 -15.51 19.38 -4.44
N ALA A 56 -14.64 19.08 -3.48
CA ALA A 56 -13.94 17.80 -3.40
C ALA A 56 -14.90 16.64 -3.15
N GLN A 57 -15.99 16.85 -2.41
CA GLN A 57 -17.05 15.84 -2.25
C GLN A 57 -17.78 15.56 -3.57
N GLU A 58 -18.09 16.60 -4.34
CA GLU A 58 -18.68 16.45 -5.67
C GLU A 58 -17.71 15.76 -6.65
N ASP A 59 -16.43 16.13 -6.62
CA ASP A 59 -15.39 15.49 -7.44
C ASP A 59 -15.24 14.00 -7.09
N LEU A 60 -15.31 13.63 -5.80
CA LEU A 60 -15.34 12.24 -5.36
C LEU A 60 -16.56 11.50 -5.92
N LYS A 61 -17.75 12.10 -5.82
CA LYS A 61 -18.99 11.49 -6.30
C LYS A 61 -18.93 11.24 -7.81
N GLN A 62 -18.45 12.21 -8.58
CA GLN A 62 -18.24 12.08 -10.03
C GLN A 62 -17.22 10.98 -10.35
N PHE A 63 -16.09 10.96 -9.64
CA PHE A 63 -15.07 9.92 -9.81
C PHE A 63 -15.61 8.52 -9.50
N CYS A 64 -16.35 8.37 -8.39
CA CYS A 64 -16.96 7.11 -7.99
C CYS A 64 -17.99 6.63 -9.00
N ASN A 65 -18.86 7.51 -9.49
CA ASN A 65 -19.84 7.19 -10.52
C ASN A 65 -19.15 6.75 -11.83
N LYS A 66 -18.16 7.51 -12.32
CA LYS A 66 -17.42 7.20 -13.55
C LYS A 66 -16.76 5.82 -13.50
N HIS A 67 -16.25 5.42 -12.34
CA HIS A 67 -15.48 4.18 -12.19
C HIS A 67 -16.26 3.04 -11.51
N HIS A 68 -17.58 3.19 -11.31
CA HIS A 68 -18.42 2.20 -10.64
C HIS A 68 -17.84 1.78 -9.27
N ILE A 69 -17.55 2.78 -8.43
CA ILE A 69 -16.99 2.59 -7.09
C ILE A 69 -18.02 3.07 -6.08
N THR A 70 -18.31 2.27 -5.07
CA THR A 70 -19.30 2.59 -4.04
C THR A 70 -18.65 3.44 -2.95
N PRO A 71 -19.00 4.75 -2.81
CA PRO A 71 -18.47 5.56 -1.73
C PRO A 71 -19.12 5.20 -0.40
N MET A 72 -18.35 5.20 0.69
CA MET A 72 -18.83 5.00 2.05
C MET A 72 -18.28 6.08 2.98
N ASP A 73 -19.17 6.88 3.55
CA ASP A 73 -18.79 8.00 4.42
C ASP A 73 -18.72 7.56 5.89
N VAL A 74 -17.54 7.70 6.48
CA VAL A 74 -17.24 7.42 7.89
C VAL A 74 -18.10 8.26 8.84
N ALA A 75 -18.54 9.44 8.41
CA ALA A 75 -19.44 10.28 9.22
C ALA A 75 -20.79 9.61 9.54
N THR A 76 -21.15 8.55 8.81
CA THR A 76 -22.39 7.78 9.03
C THR A 76 -22.25 6.64 10.05
N LEU A 77 -21.03 6.27 10.43
CA LEU A 77 -20.75 5.16 11.32
C LEU A 77 -21.14 5.49 12.77
N LYS A 78 -21.74 4.51 13.46
CA LYS A 78 -22.14 4.63 14.88
C LYS A 78 -21.39 3.68 15.81
N GLY A 79 -20.79 2.62 15.25
CA GLY A 79 -20.25 1.49 16.00
C GLY A 79 -21.37 0.56 16.43
N ASN A 80 -21.17 -0.74 16.24
CA ASN A 80 -22.20 -1.76 16.53
C ASN A 80 -22.13 -2.29 17.97
N ASN A 81 -21.07 -1.94 18.70
CA ASN A 81 -20.86 -2.30 20.10
C ASN A 81 -20.03 -1.23 20.82
N GLU A 82 -19.90 -1.37 22.15
CA GLU A 82 -19.17 -0.43 23.01
C GLU A 82 -17.70 -0.27 22.60
N THR A 83 -17.01 -1.36 22.26
CA THR A 83 -15.60 -1.31 21.84
C THR A 83 -15.45 -0.52 20.54
N GLU A 84 -16.32 -0.76 19.55
CA GLU A 84 -16.33 0.03 18.31
C GLU A 84 -16.68 1.50 18.54
N HIS A 85 -17.59 1.78 19.47
CA HIS A 85 -17.93 3.16 19.83
C HIS A 85 -16.69 3.90 20.36
N GLN A 86 -15.97 3.30 21.31
CA GLN A 86 -14.73 3.87 21.88
C GLN A 86 -13.63 4.00 20.83
N LEU A 87 -13.51 3.03 19.91
CA LEU A 87 -12.60 3.15 18.78
C LEU A 87 -12.95 4.33 17.86
N LEU A 88 -14.24 4.55 17.58
CA LEU A 88 -14.71 5.70 16.78
C LEU A 88 -14.55 7.04 17.50
N GLU A 89 -14.58 7.06 18.84
CA GLU A 89 -14.19 8.24 19.63
C GLU A 89 -12.70 8.56 19.46
N HIS A 90 -11.84 7.54 19.54
CA HIS A 90 -10.40 7.68 19.28
C HIS A 90 -10.12 8.11 17.85
N TYR A 91 -10.79 7.52 16.86
CA TYR A 91 -10.78 7.98 15.47
C TYR A 91 -11.13 9.47 15.39
N SER A 92 -12.23 9.89 16.00
CA SER A 92 -12.68 11.29 15.99
C SER A 92 -11.68 12.22 16.65
N ASN A 93 -10.99 11.77 17.71
CA ASN A 93 -9.92 12.51 18.36
C ASN A 93 -8.70 12.67 17.44
N GLU A 94 -8.30 11.62 16.71
CA GLU A 94 -7.24 11.71 15.70
C GLU A 94 -7.56 12.75 14.62
N ILE A 95 -8.80 12.77 14.13
CA ILE A 95 -9.25 13.75 13.13
C ILE A 95 -9.29 15.19 13.70
N LYS A 96 -9.80 15.39 14.91
CA LYS A 96 -9.86 16.72 15.55
C LYS A 96 -8.47 17.28 15.86
N CYS A 97 -7.50 16.41 16.11
CA CYS A 97 -6.14 16.80 16.45
C CYS A 97 -5.19 16.87 15.23
N LEU A 98 -5.69 16.84 13.99
CA LEU A 98 -4.85 17.06 12.80
C LEU A 98 -4.10 18.40 12.92
N GLY A 99 -2.79 18.39 12.67
CA GLY A 99 -1.88 19.53 12.92
C GLY A 99 -1.42 19.69 14.37
N ARG A 100 -1.99 18.93 15.31
CA ARG A 100 -1.60 18.82 16.73
C ARG A 100 -1.35 17.36 17.13
N GLY A 101 -0.67 16.63 16.25
CA GLY A 101 -0.27 15.23 16.48
C GLY A 101 -1.34 14.18 16.15
N GLY A 102 -2.55 14.58 15.76
CA GLY A 102 -3.53 13.67 15.14
C GLY A 102 -2.98 13.04 13.86
N ASN A 103 -3.38 11.80 13.57
CA ASN A 103 -2.74 10.98 12.55
C ASN A 103 -3.75 10.17 11.72
N LEU A 104 -3.73 10.38 10.40
CA LEU A 104 -4.65 9.72 9.46
C LEU A 104 -4.37 8.22 9.28
N ALA A 105 -3.14 7.76 9.49
CA ALA A 105 -2.84 6.32 9.45
C ALA A 105 -3.43 5.59 10.67
N VAL A 106 -3.36 6.19 11.86
CA VAL A 106 -4.03 5.67 13.06
C VAL A 106 -5.54 5.60 12.85
N ALA A 107 -6.12 6.67 12.31
CA ALA A 107 -7.54 6.71 11.96
C ALA A 107 -7.91 5.62 10.94
N SER A 108 -7.11 5.42 9.90
CA SER A 108 -7.28 4.33 8.91
C SER A 108 -7.15 2.94 9.54
N ASP A 109 -6.16 2.72 10.39
CA ASP A 109 -5.96 1.44 11.10
C ASP A 109 -7.18 1.08 11.95
N ILE A 110 -7.78 2.05 12.66
CA ILE A 110 -9.00 1.85 13.44
C ILE A 110 -10.16 1.41 12.54
N LEU A 111 -10.38 2.10 11.42
CA LEU A 111 -11.51 1.82 10.52
C LEU A 111 -11.48 0.41 9.93
N ARG A 112 -10.31 -0.21 9.77
CA ARG A 112 -10.17 -1.60 9.28
C ARG A 112 -10.84 -2.64 10.18
N TRP A 113 -11.11 -2.26 11.42
CA TRP A 113 -11.68 -3.15 12.44
C TRP A 113 -13.10 -2.75 12.86
N ILE A 114 -13.75 -1.83 12.14
CA ILE A 114 -15.17 -1.50 12.35
C ILE A 114 -16.02 -2.43 11.48
N GLU A 115 -17.04 -3.05 12.06
CA GLU A 115 -17.88 -4.06 11.41
C GLU A 115 -18.51 -3.59 10.11
N ASP A 116 -19.03 -2.37 10.08
CA ASP A 116 -19.61 -1.77 8.88
C ASP A 116 -18.59 -1.62 7.73
N ILE A 117 -17.29 -1.64 8.04
CA ILE A 117 -16.20 -1.52 7.07
C ILE A 117 -15.65 -2.88 6.65
N TYR A 118 -15.27 -3.75 7.61
CA TYR A 118 -14.64 -5.02 7.25
C TYR A 118 -15.62 -6.01 6.57
N LYS A 119 -16.94 -5.82 6.73
CA LYS A 119 -17.97 -6.62 6.03
C LYS A 119 -18.09 -6.30 4.53
N LEU A 120 -17.54 -5.17 4.09
CA LEU A 120 -17.62 -4.73 2.70
C LEU A 120 -16.72 -5.56 1.77
N GLY A 121 -15.65 -6.18 2.30
CA GLY A 121 -14.72 -7.00 1.52
C GLY A 121 -13.30 -6.99 2.06
N THR A 122 -12.34 -7.33 1.18
CA THR A 122 -10.92 -7.33 1.51
C THR A 122 -10.39 -5.90 1.58
N TYR A 123 -9.94 -5.47 2.75
CA TYR A 123 -9.14 -4.26 2.89
C TYR A 123 -7.79 -4.45 2.22
N ALA A 124 -7.35 -3.46 1.43
CA ALA A 124 -5.96 -3.37 1.02
C ALA A 124 -5.50 -1.93 0.79
N ASP A 125 -4.24 -1.62 1.09
CA ASP A 125 -3.64 -0.31 0.81
C ASP A 125 -3.71 0.08 -0.69
N PHE A 126 -3.62 1.38 -0.99
CA PHE A 126 -3.68 1.85 -2.38
C PHE A 126 -2.50 1.39 -3.25
N ASP A 127 -1.33 1.16 -2.65
CA ASP A 127 -0.13 0.70 -3.36
C ASP A 127 -0.08 -0.82 -3.56
N THR A 128 -1.01 -1.57 -2.94
CA THR A 128 -1.19 -2.99 -3.19
C THR A 128 -1.79 -3.21 -4.57
N ARG A 129 -1.10 -3.97 -5.41
CA ARG A 129 -1.61 -4.32 -6.74
C ARG A 129 -2.55 -5.51 -6.63
N ILE A 130 -3.79 -5.33 -7.10
CA ILE A 130 -4.82 -6.35 -7.10
C ILE A 130 -5.17 -6.78 -8.52
N ASP A 131 -5.13 -8.09 -8.78
CA ASP A 131 -5.48 -8.71 -10.07
C ASP A 131 -6.18 -10.05 -9.84
N THR A 132 -7.48 -9.99 -9.60
CA THR A 132 -8.37 -11.12 -9.25
C THR A 132 -8.87 -11.86 -10.49
N ARG A 133 -8.51 -11.40 -11.70
CA ARG A 133 -8.88 -12.07 -12.95
C ARG A 133 -8.46 -13.53 -12.96
N GLY A 134 -9.42 -14.40 -13.24
CA GLY A 134 -9.22 -15.84 -13.28
C GLY A 134 -9.16 -16.51 -11.91
N LEU A 135 -9.50 -15.81 -10.83
CA LEU A 135 -9.90 -16.44 -9.57
C LEU A 135 -11.37 -16.89 -9.65
N PRO A 136 -11.76 -17.96 -8.93
CA PRO A 136 -13.15 -18.33 -8.79
C PRO A 136 -13.92 -17.31 -7.94
N ALA A 137 -15.25 -17.29 -8.10
CA ALA A 137 -16.12 -16.38 -7.36
C ALA A 137 -15.97 -16.51 -5.83
N LEU A 138 -15.72 -17.74 -5.35
CA LEU A 138 -15.45 -18.07 -3.96
C LEU A 138 -14.25 -19.00 -3.88
N ILE A 139 -13.41 -18.80 -2.86
CA ILE A 139 -12.25 -19.62 -2.54
C ILE A 139 -12.48 -20.22 -1.15
N GLU A 140 -12.32 -21.53 -1.06
CA GLU A 140 -12.44 -22.22 0.22
C GLU A 140 -11.21 -21.95 1.10
N VAL A 141 -11.45 -21.55 2.35
CA VAL A 141 -10.38 -21.24 3.32
C VAL A 141 -10.64 -21.89 4.68
N GLU A 142 -9.59 -22.10 5.47
CA GLU A 142 -9.67 -22.79 6.77
C GLU A 142 -9.92 -21.85 7.96
N HIS A 143 -9.73 -20.54 7.79
CA HIS A 143 -9.94 -19.54 8.84
C HIS A 143 -10.91 -18.43 8.43
N PRO A 144 -11.65 -17.87 9.41
CA PRO A 144 -12.61 -16.79 9.16
C PRO A 144 -11.92 -15.42 9.04
N LEU A 145 -10.60 -15.35 9.23
CA LEU A 145 -9.77 -14.15 9.13
C LEU A 145 -8.52 -14.47 8.30
N LEU A 146 -8.23 -13.63 7.30
CA LEU A 146 -7.04 -13.70 6.46
C LEU A 146 -6.21 -12.43 6.56
N LEU A 147 -4.89 -12.59 6.59
CA LEU A 147 -3.92 -11.52 6.83
C LEU A 147 -2.70 -11.63 5.90
N SER A 148 -2.06 -10.48 5.66
CA SER A 148 -0.70 -10.42 5.12
C SER A 148 0.29 -10.90 6.19
N MET A 149 0.70 -12.16 6.12
CA MET A 149 1.51 -12.80 7.16
C MET A 149 2.65 -13.64 6.58
N GLY A 150 3.76 -13.67 7.32
CA GLY A 150 4.88 -14.58 7.08
C GLY A 150 5.80 -14.64 8.28
N SER A 151 7.09 -14.86 8.04
CA SER A 151 8.04 -15.08 9.13
C SER A 151 9.50 -14.91 8.72
N ILE A 152 10.33 -14.66 9.72
CA ILE A 152 11.78 -14.51 9.60
C ILE A 152 12.44 -15.65 10.36
N LYS A 153 13.28 -16.42 9.68
CA LYS A 153 14.04 -17.51 10.29
C LYS A 153 15.28 -16.97 11.00
N ILE A 154 15.44 -17.31 12.27
CA ILE A 154 16.55 -16.93 13.14
C ILE A 154 17.11 -18.21 13.77
N ALA A 155 18.21 -18.73 13.21
CA ALA A 155 18.77 -20.04 13.56
C ALA A 155 17.73 -21.18 13.45
N SER A 156 17.42 -21.88 14.54
CA SER A 156 16.38 -22.92 14.62
C SER A 156 14.99 -22.35 14.90
N SER A 157 14.90 -21.09 15.29
CA SER A 157 13.65 -20.41 15.65
C SER A 157 13.11 -19.57 14.50
N GLU A 158 11.85 -19.15 14.64
CA GLU A 158 11.15 -18.41 13.62
C GLU A 158 10.27 -17.31 14.24
N SER A 159 10.45 -16.07 13.78
CA SER A 159 9.67 -14.91 14.23
C SER A 159 8.59 -14.62 13.20
N LEU A 160 7.34 -14.69 13.61
CA LEU A 160 6.17 -14.32 12.82
C LEU A 160 6.15 -12.82 12.56
N VAL A 161 5.68 -12.45 11.36
CA VAL A 161 5.48 -11.07 10.96
C VAL A 161 4.08 -10.96 10.35
N ILE A 162 3.34 -9.94 10.77
CA ILE A 162 2.06 -9.56 10.19
C ILE A 162 2.23 -8.16 9.62
N ASN A 163 1.60 -7.90 8.48
CA ASN A 163 1.33 -6.56 7.97
C ASN A 163 -0.18 -6.33 7.97
N ASN A 164 -0.58 -5.07 8.12
CA ASN A 164 -1.99 -4.67 8.13
C ASN A 164 -2.44 -4.06 6.79
N ASP A 165 -1.63 -4.23 5.73
CA ASP A 165 -1.85 -3.69 4.40
C ASP A 165 -2.82 -4.51 3.54
N ILE A 166 -3.12 -5.75 3.95
CA ILE A 166 -4.16 -6.62 3.39
C ILE A 166 -4.83 -7.39 4.53
N ILE A 167 -6.15 -7.23 4.68
CA ILE A 167 -6.97 -7.90 5.71
C ILE A 167 -8.30 -8.33 5.08
N ALA A 168 -8.73 -9.56 5.35
CA ALA A 168 -10.09 -10.00 5.01
C ALA A 168 -10.74 -10.74 6.18
N VAL A 169 -11.90 -10.25 6.61
CA VAL A 169 -12.80 -10.96 7.51
C VAL A 169 -13.77 -11.76 6.65
N VAL A 170 -13.53 -13.07 6.56
CA VAL A 170 -14.24 -13.99 5.67
C VAL A 170 -15.62 -14.33 6.24
N ASP A 171 -15.68 -14.61 7.54
CA ASP A 171 -16.93 -14.84 8.28
C ASP A 171 -16.95 -13.93 9.52
N PRO A 172 -17.77 -12.88 9.55
CA PRO A 172 -17.82 -11.94 10.67
C PRO A 172 -18.17 -12.58 12.02
N ASN A 173 -19.01 -13.62 12.04
CA ASN A 173 -19.47 -14.23 13.29
C ASN A 173 -18.35 -15.07 13.89
N ASP A 174 -17.71 -15.93 13.08
CA ASP A 174 -16.64 -16.80 13.55
C ASP A 174 -15.30 -16.07 13.69
N ALA A 175 -15.11 -14.94 12.99
CA ALA A 175 -13.96 -14.06 13.17
C ALA A 175 -14.06 -13.17 14.42
N LEU A 176 -15.25 -13.00 15.00
CA LEU A 176 -15.50 -12.06 16.09
C LEU A 176 -14.51 -12.20 17.28
N PRO A 177 -14.10 -13.41 17.73
CA PRO A 177 -13.10 -13.53 18.79
C PRO A 177 -11.73 -12.94 18.43
N TYR A 178 -11.33 -13.04 17.16
CA TYR A 178 -10.06 -12.47 16.67
C TYR A 178 -10.18 -10.95 16.50
N VAL A 179 -11.27 -10.49 15.89
CA VAL A 179 -11.57 -9.07 15.71
C VAL A 179 -11.59 -8.37 17.06
N LYS A 180 -12.31 -8.93 18.05
CA LYS A 180 -12.40 -8.37 19.40
C LYS A 180 -11.03 -8.28 20.07
N LYS A 181 -10.19 -9.32 19.96
CA LYS A 181 -8.81 -9.25 20.48
C LYS A 181 -8.01 -8.10 19.88
N VAL A 182 -8.14 -7.86 18.57
CA VAL A 182 -7.46 -6.73 17.91
C VAL A 182 -8.02 -5.40 18.38
N GLN A 183 -9.35 -5.25 18.39
CA GLN A 183 -10.03 -4.04 18.86
C GLN A 183 -9.63 -3.70 20.31
N ASP A 184 -9.71 -4.68 21.22
CA ASP A 184 -9.34 -4.52 22.63
C ASP A 184 -7.85 -4.15 22.80
N THR A 185 -6.97 -4.75 21.97
CA THR A 185 -5.53 -4.44 21.99
C THR A 185 -5.27 -3.01 21.52
N ILE A 186 -5.89 -2.58 20.43
CA ILE A 186 -5.79 -1.22 19.90
C ILE A 186 -6.25 -0.22 20.96
N LEU A 187 -7.43 -0.44 21.53
CA LEU A 187 -8.02 0.43 22.55
C LEU A 187 -7.13 0.51 23.80
N LYS A 188 -6.62 -0.63 24.27
CA LYS A 188 -5.66 -0.68 25.37
C LYS A 188 -4.40 0.12 25.05
N ASN A 189 -3.86 -0.01 23.84
CA ASN A 189 -2.63 0.70 23.47
C ASN A 189 -2.84 2.22 23.34
N LEU A 190 -4.01 2.65 22.84
CA LEU A 190 -4.38 4.06 22.75
C LEU A 190 -4.53 4.72 24.13
N THR A 191 -4.91 3.95 25.15
CA THR A 191 -5.18 4.45 26.52
C THR A 191 -4.00 4.25 27.48
N THR A 192 -3.17 3.23 27.28
CA THR A 192 -2.03 2.89 28.16
C THR A 192 -1.00 4.02 28.23
N LYS A 193 -0.52 4.32 29.44
CA LYS A 193 0.48 5.37 29.71
C LYS A 193 1.92 4.87 29.92
N HIS A 194 2.12 3.57 30.13
CA HIS A 194 3.43 3.01 30.50
C HIS A 194 3.75 1.71 29.78
N ARG A 195 5.03 1.55 29.40
CA ARG A 195 5.66 0.30 28.92
C ARG A 195 4.98 -0.36 27.72
N LEU A 196 4.35 0.44 26.88
CA LEU A 196 3.73 -0.06 25.66
C LEU A 196 4.80 -0.55 24.69
N PHE A 197 5.86 0.24 24.51
CA PHE A 197 6.85 0.01 23.46
C PHE A 197 7.96 -0.92 23.95
N SER A 198 8.50 -0.68 25.14
CA SER A 198 9.57 -1.50 25.73
C SER A 198 9.19 -2.97 25.91
N SER A 199 7.94 -3.28 26.26
CA SER A 199 7.49 -4.67 26.48
C SER A 199 7.54 -5.55 25.21
N TYR A 200 7.40 -4.96 24.03
CA TYR A 200 7.57 -5.64 22.75
C TYR A 200 9.04 -5.98 22.49
N PHE A 201 9.93 -5.00 22.66
CA PHE A 201 11.35 -5.18 22.44
C PHE A 201 12.02 -6.06 23.50
N ASP A 202 11.51 -6.07 24.73
CA ASP A 202 11.98 -6.96 25.79
C ASP A 202 11.74 -8.44 25.47
N GLN A 203 10.69 -8.77 24.72
CA GLN A 203 10.43 -10.14 24.27
C GLN A 203 11.39 -10.55 23.15
N VAL A 204 11.60 -9.66 22.18
CA VAL A 204 12.60 -9.86 21.12
C VAL A 204 14.01 -9.98 21.74
N ARG A 205 14.32 -9.18 22.77
CA ARG A 205 15.58 -9.21 23.52
C ARG A 205 15.83 -10.52 24.24
N ARG A 206 14.86 -10.98 25.02
CA ARG A 206 14.97 -12.26 25.73
C ARG A 206 15.22 -13.42 24.78
N LEU A 207 14.64 -13.39 23.58
CA LEU A 207 14.88 -14.41 22.56
C LEU A 207 16.31 -14.40 22.03
N TYR A 208 16.79 -13.27 21.51
CA TYR A 208 18.12 -13.22 20.89
C TYR A 208 19.18 -13.63 21.91
N ASN A 209 18.98 -13.23 23.16
CA ASN A 209 19.78 -13.66 24.29
C ASN A 209 19.69 -15.18 24.53
N SER A 210 18.51 -15.79 24.42
CA SER A 210 18.35 -17.24 24.59
C SER A 210 18.99 -18.08 23.47
N VAL A 211 19.07 -17.55 22.24
CA VAL A 211 19.59 -18.29 21.07
C VAL A 211 21.08 -18.05 20.86
N LEU A 212 21.56 -16.82 21.13
CA LEU A 212 22.94 -16.44 20.88
C LEU A 212 23.77 -16.34 22.18
N GLY A 213 23.14 -16.48 23.35
CA GLY A 213 23.73 -16.13 24.65
C GLY A 213 23.51 -14.65 24.99
N ASP A 214 23.42 -14.30 26.28
CA ASP A 214 23.09 -12.94 26.73
C ASP A 214 24.02 -11.86 26.15
N GLU A 215 25.30 -12.16 26.02
CA GLU A 215 26.30 -11.22 25.46
C GLU A 215 26.11 -11.02 23.95
N VAL A 216 25.95 -12.09 23.17
CA VAL A 216 25.86 -12.01 21.69
C VAL A 216 24.45 -11.63 21.24
N GLY A 217 23.41 -12.01 21.97
CA GLY A 217 22.02 -11.62 21.70
C GLY A 217 21.75 -10.15 22.02
N GLY A 218 22.28 -9.68 23.16
CA GLY A 218 22.22 -8.28 23.56
C GLY A 218 23.03 -7.40 22.61
N LEU A 219 24.19 -7.92 22.17
CA LEU A 219 24.95 -7.33 21.08
C LEU A 219 24.09 -7.32 19.82
N PHE A 220 23.70 -8.44 19.22
CA PHE A 220 22.98 -8.50 17.93
C PHE A 220 21.78 -7.55 17.83
N LEU A 221 20.97 -7.43 18.88
CA LEU A 221 19.86 -6.48 18.90
C LEU A 221 20.28 -5.03 19.02
N SER A 222 21.37 -4.71 19.73
CA SER A 222 21.96 -3.37 19.64
C SER A 222 22.46 -3.03 18.22
N LEU A 223 22.55 -4.01 17.31
CA LEU A 223 23.16 -3.88 15.97
C LEU A 223 22.16 -3.92 14.84
N SER A 224 21.12 -4.74 14.97
CA SER A 224 19.99 -4.77 14.05
C SER A 224 18.87 -3.83 14.48
N ALA A 225 18.72 -3.61 15.80
CA ALA A 225 17.64 -2.86 16.44
C ALA A 225 18.15 -1.74 17.38
N GLY A 226 19.43 -1.34 17.27
CA GLY A 226 20.05 -0.35 18.17
C GLY A 226 19.34 1.01 18.23
N ASN A 227 18.62 1.37 17.17
CA ASN A 227 17.70 2.51 17.22
C ASN A 227 16.36 2.14 17.88
N GLU A 228 15.82 0.95 17.64
CA GLU A 228 14.45 0.60 18.06
C GLU A 228 14.28 0.47 19.57
N LEU A 229 15.26 -0.11 20.29
CA LEU A 229 15.22 -0.16 21.76
C LEU A 229 15.26 1.26 22.36
N GLN A 230 16.19 2.10 21.91
CA GLN A 230 16.30 3.49 22.35
C GLN A 230 15.03 4.30 22.02
N ILE A 231 14.47 4.09 20.82
CA ILE A 231 13.21 4.69 20.38
C ILE A 231 12.05 4.24 21.28
N SER A 232 12.02 2.97 21.69
CA SER A 232 10.98 2.44 22.56
C SER A 232 11.02 3.02 23.97
N GLU A 233 12.21 3.09 24.57
CA GLU A 233 12.42 3.70 25.88
C GLU A 233 12.06 5.18 25.87
N GLU A 234 12.48 5.90 24.83
CA GLU A 234 12.13 7.29 24.66
C GLU A 234 10.62 7.50 24.49
N LEU A 235 9.95 6.67 23.67
CA LEU A 235 8.50 6.75 23.51
C LEU A 235 7.78 6.48 24.82
N ASP A 236 8.21 5.51 25.63
CA ASP A 236 7.62 5.25 26.94
C ASP A 236 7.83 6.42 27.91
N GLN A 237 9.02 7.04 27.92
CA GLN A 237 9.29 8.24 28.72
C GLN A 237 8.39 9.41 28.31
N LEU A 238 8.26 9.66 27.00
CA LEU A 238 7.39 10.71 26.49
C LEU A 238 5.93 10.39 26.80
N ARG A 239 5.50 9.14 26.60
CA ARG A 239 4.13 8.69 26.83
C ARG A 239 3.70 8.90 28.28
N ALA A 240 4.57 8.60 29.24
CA ALA A 240 4.31 8.78 30.68
C ALA A 240 3.89 10.22 31.04
N SER A 241 4.32 11.21 30.25
CA SER A 241 4.05 12.63 30.45
C SER A 241 2.92 13.19 29.57
N THR A 242 2.14 12.34 28.90
CA THR A 242 1.06 12.75 27.98
C THR A 242 -0.24 12.04 28.31
N ASN A 243 -1.36 12.67 27.99
CA ASN A 243 -2.69 12.11 28.24
C ASN A 243 -3.24 11.34 27.04
N SER A 244 -2.80 11.65 25.82
CA SER A 244 -3.27 10.98 24.60
C SER A 244 -2.15 10.69 23.60
N MET A 245 -2.41 9.79 22.65
CA MET A 245 -1.49 9.50 21.55
C MET A 245 -1.24 10.70 20.61
N PRO A 246 -2.25 11.53 20.25
CA PRO A 246 -1.99 12.79 19.57
C PRO A 246 -1.05 13.72 20.33
N GLU A 247 -1.23 13.84 21.64
CA GLU A 247 -0.35 14.68 22.47
C GLU A 247 1.09 14.17 22.49
N LEU A 248 1.30 12.84 22.56
CA LEU A 248 2.62 12.22 22.41
C LEU A 248 3.27 12.62 21.08
N ARG A 249 2.57 12.44 19.96
CA ARG A 249 3.10 12.80 18.63
C ARG A 249 3.36 14.29 18.50
N PHE A 250 2.50 15.13 19.05
CA PHE A 250 2.73 16.57 19.10
C PHE A 250 3.97 16.93 19.92
N LYS A 251 4.19 16.28 21.06
CA LYS A 251 5.39 16.48 21.89
C LYS A 251 6.67 16.06 21.14
N ILE A 252 6.63 14.95 20.40
CA ILE A 252 7.72 14.54 19.50
C ILE A 252 8.00 15.66 18.48
N GLU A 253 6.97 16.16 17.79
CA GLU A 253 7.13 17.26 16.82
C GLU A 253 7.78 18.51 17.45
N GLN A 254 7.36 18.89 18.67
CA GLN A 254 7.92 20.04 19.37
C GLN A 254 9.37 19.85 19.80
N GLN A 255 9.73 18.67 20.32
CA GLN A 255 11.11 18.38 20.74
C GLN A 255 12.08 18.32 19.57
N TYR A 256 11.58 17.95 18.38
CA TYR A 256 12.38 17.75 17.18
C TYR A 256 12.17 18.84 16.13
N LYS A 257 11.55 19.98 16.46
CA LYS A 257 11.23 21.05 15.49
C LYS A 257 12.47 21.67 14.84
N ASP A 258 13.54 21.86 15.60
CA ASP A 258 14.81 22.47 15.16
C ASP A 258 16.01 21.85 15.90
N ASN A 259 17.22 22.14 15.40
CA ASN A 259 18.45 21.58 15.97
C ASN A 259 18.69 22.05 17.41
N GLN A 260 18.28 23.26 17.78
CA GLN A 260 18.44 23.77 19.14
C GLN A 260 17.57 23.00 20.13
N SER A 261 16.31 22.76 19.79
CA SER A 261 15.35 22.02 20.62
C SER A 261 15.80 20.57 20.81
N PHE A 262 16.29 19.96 19.73
CA PHE A 262 16.85 18.61 19.75
C PHE A 262 18.09 18.49 20.65
N CYS A 263 19.03 19.45 20.57
CA CYS A 263 20.24 19.43 21.39
C CYS A 263 19.95 19.82 22.85
N ARG A 264 19.02 20.75 23.10
CA ARG A 264 18.59 21.12 24.47
C ARG A 264 18.04 19.94 25.25
N LYS A 265 17.32 19.03 24.59
CA LYS A 265 16.88 17.77 25.21
C LYS A 265 18.07 16.95 25.75
N LYS A 266 19.21 16.98 25.06
CA LYS A 266 20.46 16.35 25.48
C LYS A 266 21.29 17.23 26.42
N SER A 267 20.80 18.41 26.79
CA SER A 267 21.52 19.43 27.56
C SER A 267 22.82 19.90 26.88
N THR A 268 22.84 19.93 25.55
CA THR A 268 24.01 20.34 24.74
C THR A 268 23.66 21.40 23.70
N ASN A 269 24.69 22.04 23.12
CA ASN A 269 24.55 22.87 21.92
C ASN A 269 24.75 22.04 20.64
N VAL A 270 24.55 22.66 19.47
CA VAL A 270 24.64 21.98 18.17
C VAL A 270 26.04 21.41 17.89
N VAL A 271 27.10 22.15 18.25
CA VAL A 271 28.49 21.75 18.02
C VAL A 271 28.83 20.54 18.88
N ASP A 272 28.51 20.58 20.17
CA ASP A 272 28.75 19.48 21.10
C ASP A 272 27.96 18.23 20.69
N CYS A 273 26.69 18.41 20.28
CA CYS A 273 25.88 17.31 19.77
C CYS A 273 26.47 16.70 18.49
N ALA A 274 26.98 17.52 17.57
CA ALA A 274 27.66 17.05 16.36
C ALA A 274 28.95 16.27 16.70
N GLN A 275 29.73 16.74 17.68
CA GLN A 275 30.91 16.05 18.16
C GLN A 275 30.56 14.70 18.81
N GLU A 276 29.52 14.64 19.64
CA GLU A 276 29.02 13.38 20.22
C GLU A 276 28.56 12.39 19.16
N ILE A 277 27.84 12.85 18.13
CA ILE A 277 27.40 12.01 17.01
C ILE A 277 28.63 11.43 16.29
N ARG A 278 29.62 12.26 15.97
CA ARG A 278 30.86 11.79 15.31
C ARG A 278 31.66 10.84 16.18
N LYS A 279 31.80 11.13 17.48
CA LYS A 279 32.48 10.26 18.44
C LYS A 279 31.80 8.91 18.56
N SER A 280 30.46 8.90 18.60
CA SER A 280 29.66 7.68 18.65
C SER A 280 29.84 6.86 17.38
N ALA A 281 29.78 7.50 16.20
CA ALA A 281 29.95 6.83 14.92
C ALA A 281 31.39 6.33 14.66
N ALA A 282 32.40 6.99 15.23
CA ALA A 282 33.82 6.60 15.13
C ALA A 282 34.26 5.61 16.23
N SER A 283 33.35 5.22 17.13
CA SER A 283 33.67 4.28 18.20
C SER A 283 34.05 2.92 17.62
N TRP A 284 35.19 2.39 18.05
CA TRP A 284 35.65 1.06 17.66
C TRP A 284 34.65 -0.03 18.07
N LEU A 285 33.92 0.19 19.18
CA LEU A 285 32.80 -0.66 19.57
C LEU A 285 31.77 -0.66 18.46
N VAL A 286 31.25 0.51 18.04
CA VAL A 286 30.25 0.65 16.96
C VAL A 286 30.73 0.01 15.65
N TRP A 287 32.01 0.13 15.29
CA TRP A 287 32.59 -0.57 14.14
C TRP A 287 32.57 -2.09 14.29
N LEU A 288 32.99 -2.60 15.45
CA LEU A 288 33.09 -4.04 15.73
C LEU A 288 31.73 -4.72 15.69
N ILE A 289 30.71 -3.99 16.14
CA ILE A 289 29.41 -4.56 16.43
C ILE A 289 28.43 -4.31 15.27
N THR A 290 28.50 -3.19 14.55
CA THR A 290 27.44 -2.83 13.58
C THR A 290 27.59 -3.56 12.22
N PRO A 291 26.50 -4.11 11.62
CA PRO A 291 26.51 -4.65 10.27
C PRO A 291 27.15 -3.68 9.29
N LYS A 292 28.02 -4.20 8.41
CA LYS A 292 28.85 -3.39 7.50
C LYS A 292 28.05 -2.32 6.74
N ALA A 293 26.83 -2.62 6.29
CA ALA A 293 25.97 -1.65 5.60
C ALA A 293 25.56 -0.47 6.51
N ILE A 294 25.09 -0.75 7.73
CA ILE A 294 24.68 0.25 8.72
C ILE A 294 25.91 1.07 9.17
N TYR A 295 27.04 0.41 9.39
CA TYR A 295 28.29 1.10 9.74
C TYR A 295 28.75 2.06 8.63
N GLN A 296 28.61 1.67 7.36
CA GLN A 296 28.94 2.55 6.24
C GLN A 296 28.01 3.77 6.19
N GLU A 297 26.71 3.62 6.48
CA GLU A 297 25.79 4.74 6.59
C GLU A 297 26.11 5.66 7.77
N LEU A 298 26.43 5.10 8.95
CA LEU A 298 26.91 5.87 10.09
C LEU A 298 28.20 6.64 9.77
N LYS A 299 29.13 6.00 9.06
CA LYS A 299 30.37 6.64 8.62
C LYS A 299 30.12 7.76 7.61
N LYS A 300 29.20 7.58 6.66
CA LYS A 300 28.79 8.63 5.72
C LYS A 300 28.14 9.81 6.44
N LEU A 301 27.26 9.55 7.42
CA LEU A 301 26.66 10.58 8.25
C LEU A 301 27.74 11.34 9.03
N ALA A 302 28.63 10.64 9.72
CA ALA A 302 29.72 11.25 10.49
C ALA A 302 30.73 12.03 9.64
N ALA A 303 30.86 11.71 8.35
CA ALA A 303 31.71 12.42 7.40
C ALA A 303 31.16 13.79 6.98
N ILE A 304 29.92 14.14 7.32
CA ILE A 304 29.35 15.47 7.07
C ILE A 304 30.12 16.49 7.91
N LYS A 305 30.79 17.43 7.23
CA LYS A 305 31.62 18.45 7.89
C LYS A 305 30.81 19.56 8.54
N ASN A 306 29.64 19.88 8.00
CA ASN A 306 28.76 20.90 8.54
C ASN A 306 27.96 20.35 9.73
N ASP A 307 28.18 20.92 10.93
CA ASP A 307 27.54 20.47 12.17
C ASP A 307 26.01 20.61 12.12
N GLU A 308 25.50 21.71 11.60
CA GLU A 308 24.06 21.95 11.43
C GLU A 308 23.42 20.91 10.50
N GLU A 309 24.09 20.57 9.39
CA GLU A 309 23.62 19.56 8.46
C GLU A 309 23.62 18.16 9.10
N LEU A 310 24.69 17.79 9.80
CA LEU A 310 24.80 16.52 10.51
C LEU A 310 23.69 16.35 11.55
N VAL A 311 23.55 17.35 12.43
CA VAL A 311 22.54 17.33 13.50
C VAL A 311 21.14 17.32 12.90
N SER A 312 20.90 18.06 11.81
CA SER A 312 19.59 18.06 11.15
C SER A 312 19.20 16.69 10.60
N LYS A 313 20.13 15.98 9.94
CA LYS A 313 19.85 14.63 9.42
C LYS A 313 19.58 13.62 10.53
N VAL A 314 20.36 13.64 11.61
CA VAL A 314 20.15 12.75 12.76
C VAL A 314 18.82 13.06 13.46
N ARG A 315 18.53 14.34 13.70
CA ARG A 315 17.26 14.82 14.27
C ARG A 315 16.08 14.36 13.44
N GLN A 316 16.10 14.59 12.12
CA GLN A 316 15.02 14.19 11.22
C GLN A 316 14.80 12.68 11.22
N ASN A 317 15.87 11.88 11.17
CA ASN A 317 15.76 10.42 11.23
C ASN A 317 15.16 9.94 12.56
N GLN A 318 15.64 10.45 13.70
CA GLN A 318 15.09 10.08 15.01
C GLN A 318 13.62 10.48 15.16
N ARG A 319 13.26 11.71 14.77
CA ARG A 319 11.86 12.17 14.72
C ARG A 319 10.99 11.20 13.91
N LEU A 320 11.44 10.85 12.71
CA LEU A 320 10.73 9.95 11.81
C LEU A 320 10.49 8.57 12.46
N GLN A 321 11.51 8.00 13.10
CA GLN A 321 11.40 6.69 13.76
C GLN A 321 10.45 6.74 14.97
N LEU A 322 10.51 7.78 15.80
CA LEU A 322 9.59 7.96 16.93
C LEU A 322 8.13 8.03 16.44
N LEU A 323 7.86 8.84 15.42
CA LEU A 323 6.51 8.98 14.86
C LEU A 323 6.02 7.67 14.25
N LYS A 324 6.85 6.96 13.46
CA LYS A 324 6.54 5.63 12.91
C LYS A 324 6.20 4.62 13.98
N SER A 325 7.09 4.43 14.95
CA SER A 325 6.91 3.49 16.05
C SER A 325 5.67 3.81 16.88
N SER A 326 5.35 5.10 17.05
CA SER A 326 4.13 5.52 17.76
C SER A 326 2.83 5.07 17.08
N VAL A 327 2.84 4.79 15.77
CA VAL A 327 1.69 4.27 15.01
C VAL A 327 1.75 2.74 14.92
N VAL A 328 2.90 2.19 14.51
CA VAL A 328 3.10 0.75 14.29
C VAL A 328 2.72 -0.09 15.50
N TYR A 329 3.07 0.37 16.70
CA TYR A 329 2.83 -0.37 17.95
C TYR A 329 1.54 0.03 18.67
N THR A 330 0.81 1.04 18.20
CA THR A 330 -0.48 1.41 18.79
C THR A 330 -1.65 0.83 18.02
N THR A 331 -1.66 1.02 16.69
CA THR A 331 -2.77 0.60 15.81
C THR A 331 -2.30 -0.21 14.61
N GLY A 332 -1.01 -0.10 14.28
CA GLY A 332 -0.42 -0.70 13.09
C GLY A 332 -0.09 -2.20 13.23
N PRO A 333 0.79 -2.72 12.37
CA PRO A 333 1.13 -4.14 12.32
C PRO A 333 1.63 -4.74 13.64
N GLY A 334 2.36 -3.96 14.46
CA GLY A 334 2.83 -4.41 15.76
C GLY A 334 1.70 -4.62 16.77
N ALA A 335 0.66 -3.77 16.71
CA ALA A 335 -0.53 -3.94 17.54
C ALA A 335 -1.34 -5.18 17.14
N LEU A 336 -1.49 -5.44 15.84
CA LEU A 336 -2.13 -6.66 15.32
C LEU A 336 -1.38 -7.92 15.77
N LEU A 337 -0.05 -7.91 15.66
CA LEU A 337 0.79 -9.04 16.06
C LEU A 337 0.58 -9.39 17.53
N ASN A 338 0.63 -8.38 18.41
CA ASN A 338 0.40 -8.53 19.84
C ASN A 338 -1.04 -8.94 20.19
N GLY A 339 -2.03 -8.46 19.44
CA GLY A 339 -3.43 -8.75 19.71
C GLY A 339 -3.85 -10.15 19.27
N LEU A 340 -3.37 -10.60 18.11
CA LEU A 340 -3.76 -11.88 17.53
C LEU A 340 -2.93 -13.05 18.05
N LEU A 341 -1.64 -12.83 18.28
CA LEU A 341 -0.70 -13.90 18.65
C LEU A 341 -0.18 -13.67 20.06
N SER A 342 -0.44 -14.64 20.94
CA SER A 342 0.13 -14.66 22.29
C SER A 342 1.65 -14.91 22.29
N GLN A 343 2.15 -15.54 21.23
CA GLN A 343 3.56 -15.77 20.96
C GLN A 343 3.79 -15.60 19.46
N TYR A 344 4.57 -14.60 19.09
CA TYR A 344 4.97 -14.37 17.69
C TYR A 344 6.37 -14.93 17.39
N LEU A 345 6.94 -15.63 18.35
CA LEU A 345 8.23 -16.27 18.24
C LEU A 345 8.06 -17.74 18.54
N LEU A 346 8.54 -18.57 17.62
CA LEU A 346 8.39 -20.00 17.68
C LEU A 346 9.76 -20.64 17.79
N SER A 347 9.95 -21.45 18.83
CA SER A 347 11.18 -22.19 19.07
C SER A 347 11.43 -23.27 18.01
N ASP A 348 10.36 -23.80 17.43
CA ASP A 348 10.38 -24.74 16.30
C ASP A 348 9.57 -24.17 15.12
N SER A 349 10.19 -24.09 13.94
CA SER A 349 9.53 -23.76 12.68
C SER A 349 8.36 -24.69 12.32
N ASN A 350 8.32 -25.92 12.84
CA ASN A 350 7.19 -26.83 12.63
C ASN A 350 5.92 -26.36 13.36
N THR A 351 6.03 -25.54 14.40
CA THR A 351 4.89 -24.99 15.13
C THR A 351 3.96 -24.20 14.21
N ILE A 352 4.48 -23.51 13.19
CA ILE A 352 3.66 -22.81 12.19
C ILE A 352 2.69 -23.75 11.48
N LYS A 353 3.15 -24.96 11.15
CA LYS A 353 2.34 -25.98 10.47
C LYS A 353 1.44 -26.73 11.44
N GLN A 354 1.94 -27.05 12.63
CA GLN A 354 1.20 -27.79 13.66
C GLN A 354 0.02 -26.97 14.19
N ASP A 355 0.26 -25.70 14.51
CA ASP A 355 -0.76 -24.77 15.01
C ASP A 355 -1.58 -24.12 13.89
N LYS A 356 -1.34 -24.55 12.64
CA LYS A 356 -2.00 -24.04 11.42
C LYS A 356 -1.94 -22.51 11.26
N ILE A 357 -0.92 -21.86 11.82
CA ILE A 357 -0.74 -20.40 11.75
C ILE A 357 -0.68 -19.93 10.30
N ASN A 358 -0.06 -20.71 9.42
CA ASN A 358 0.00 -20.40 7.99
C ASN A 358 -1.40 -20.27 7.34
N THR A 359 -2.43 -20.94 7.87
CA THR A 359 -3.78 -20.90 7.28
C THR A 359 -4.50 -19.56 7.49
N PHE A 360 -3.98 -18.66 8.34
CA PHE A 360 -4.39 -17.25 8.39
C PHE A 360 -3.80 -16.42 7.24
N ALA A 361 -2.77 -16.91 6.55
CA ALA A 361 -2.06 -16.10 5.56
C ALA A 361 -2.71 -16.20 4.19
N PHE A 362 -2.85 -15.06 3.49
CA PHE A 362 -3.22 -15.04 2.07
C PHE A 362 -2.34 -15.97 1.21
N SER A 363 -1.05 -16.07 1.55
CA SER A 363 -0.08 -16.87 0.81
C SER A 363 -0.30 -18.38 0.89
N HIS A 364 -0.96 -18.87 1.93
CA HIS A 364 -1.33 -20.29 2.04
C HIS A 364 -2.28 -20.72 0.92
N TYR A 365 -3.13 -19.80 0.45
CA TYR A 365 -4.11 -20.02 -0.61
C TYR A 365 -3.62 -19.56 -2.00
N GLY A 366 -2.34 -19.19 -2.14
CA GLY A 366 -1.76 -18.70 -3.40
C GLY A 366 -2.20 -17.28 -3.79
N LEU A 367 -2.77 -16.52 -2.87
CA LEU A 367 -3.32 -15.18 -3.13
C LEU A 367 -2.27 -14.08 -3.13
N GLU A 368 -1.05 -14.33 -2.68
CA GLU A 368 0.07 -13.37 -2.68
C GLU A 368 0.48 -12.92 -4.09
N LYS A 369 0.15 -13.73 -5.11
CA LYS A 369 0.34 -13.41 -6.54
C LYS A 369 -0.75 -12.50 -7.10
N ARG A 370 -1.85 -12.34 -6.37
CA ARG A 370 -3.08 -11.65 -6.76
C ARG A 370 -3.26 -10.36 -5.98
N PHE A 371 -2.89 -10.37 -4.71
CA PHE A 371 -2.80 -9.23 -3.81
C PHE A 371 -1.31 -8.95 -3.54
N ILE A 372 -0.66 -8.26 -4.48
CA ILE A 372 0.79 -8.06 -4.47
C ILE A 372 1.10 -6.81 -3.63
N SER A 373 1.48 -7.06 -2.38
CA SER A 373 2.06 -6.07 -1.48
C SER A 373 3.58 -6.01 -1.60
N LYS A 374 4.15 -4.81 -1.43
CA LYS A 374 5.60 -4.62 -1.29
C LYS A 374 6.12 -4.84 0.13
N ASN A 375 5.23 -4.84 1.12
CA ASN A 375 5.59 -5.05 2.53
C ASN A 375 5.56 -6.55 2.89
N TYR A 376 5.03 -7.41 2.01
CA TYR A 376 4.94 -8.85 2.23
C TYR A 376 6.31 -9.50 2.45
N ILE A 377 6.44 -10.22 3.56
CA ILE A 377 7.60 -11.06 3.90
C ILE A 377 7.12 -12.52 3.82
N PRO A 378 7.68 -13.36 2.92
CA PRO A 378 7.33 -14.77 2.88
C PRO A 378 7.68 -15.52 4.16
N PHE A 379 6.98 -16.62 4.44
CA PHE A 379 7.37 -17.55 5.51
C PHE A 379 8.80 -18.08 5.30
N ALA A 380 9.51 -18.29 6.42
CA ALA A 380 10.91 -18.72 6.48
C ALA A 380 11.89 -17.79 5.73
N SER A 381 11.60 -16.49 5.68
CA SER A 381 12.51 -15.51 5.07
C SER A 381 13.80 -15.36 5.87
N SER A 382 14.91 -15.16 5.18
CA SER A 382 16.19 -14.84 5.84
C SER A 382 16.24 -13.36 6.26
N LEU A 383 17.02 -13.04 7.28
CA LEU A 383 17.32 -11.65 7.66
C LEU A 383 17.90 -10.83 6.50
N LYS A 384 18.65 -11.47 5.58
CA LYS A 384 19.17 -10.81 4.37
C LYS A 384 18.04 -10.36 3.44
N THR A 385 17.00 -11.17 3.30
CA THR A 385 15.80 -10.84 2.52
C THR A 385 15.07 -9.64 3.12
N VAL A 386 14.91 -9.63 4.44
CA VAL A 386 14.28 -8.52 5.17
C VAL A 386 15.09 -7.23 5.01
N ASN A 387 16.41 -7.31 5.18
CA ASN A 387 17.30 -6.17 4.99
C ASN A 387 17.27 -5.65 3.54
N ALA A 388 17.14 -6.52 2.54
CA ALA A 388 16.98 -6.08 1.15
C ALA A 388 15.67 -5.30 0.95
N LEU A 389 14.55 -5.81 1.47
CA LEU A 389 13.24 -5.15 1.41
C LEU A 389 13.24 -3.79 2.12
N GLN A 390 13.94 -3.69 3.26
CA GLN A 390 14.12 -2.43 4.00
C GLN A 390 15.04 -1.45 3.27
N ASN A 391 16.13 -1.92 2.65
CA ASN A 391 17.11 -1.08 1.94
C ASN A 391 16.65 -0.59 0.56
N GLU A 392 15.71 -1.28 -0.09
CA GLU A 392 15.03 -0.78 -1.29
C GLU A 392 14.07 0.39 -0.98
N GLY A 393 13.81 0.65 0.31
CA GLY A 393 12.91 1.67 0.85
C GLY A 393 13.41 3.09 0.65
N THR A 394 13.22 3.64 -0.55
CA THR A 394 13.09 5.11 -0.68
C THR A 394 11.85 5.53 0.14
N ILE A 395 11.89 6.66 0.84
CA ILE A 395 10.73 7.16 1.62
C ILE A 395 9.46 7.11 0.76
N GLY A 396 8.44 6.39 1.23
CA GLY A 396 7.16 6.20 0.55
C GLY A 396 7.18 5.26 -0.67
N LYS A 397 8.21 4.41 -0.86
CA LYS A 397 8.21 3.30 -1.83
C LYS A 397 7.87 1.93 -1.22
N CYS A 398 8.30 1.71 0.02
CA CYS A 398 7.95 0.59 0.90
C CYS A 398 7.43 1.19 2.20
N ASN A 399 6.30 0.69 2.70
CA ASN A 399 5.45 1.30 3.73
C ASN A 399 4.88 2.67 3.32
N ASP A 400 3.54 2.81 3.33
CA ASP A 400 2.92 4.11 3.08
C ASP A 400 3.22 5.07 4.25
N LEU A 401 3.90 6.16 3.92
CA LEU A 401 4.24 7.23 4.85
C LEU A 401 3.57 8.54 4.44
N SER A 402 2.51 8.47 3.62
CA SER A 402 1.68 9.61 3.19
C SER A 402 1.16 10.48 4.34
N TRP A 403 1.11 9.92 5.55
CA TRP A 403 0.72 10.57 6.80
C TRP A 403 1.87 11.34 7.48
N LEU A 404 3.11 11.23 6.98
CA LEU A 404 4.28 12.03 7.38
C LEU A 404 4.63 13.03 6.29
N LYS A 405 5.21 14.17 6.69
CA LYS A 405 5.63 15.24 5.78
C LYS A 405 6.57 14.73 4.68
N GLU A 406 7.55 13.91 5.03
CA GLU A 406 8.53 13.35 4.10
C GLU A 406 7.87 12.41 3.07
N GLY A 407 6.83 11.68 3.47
CA GLY A 407 6.05 10.86 2.53
C GLY A 407 5.18 11.70 1.60
N GLN A 408 4.63 12.83 2.07
CA GLN A 408 3.87 13.78 1.25
C GLN A 408 4.74 14.45 0.20
N GLU A 409 5.95 14.90 0.58
CA GLU A 409 6.93 15.45 -0.35
C GLU A 409 7.30 14.41 -1.44
N ALA A 410 7.47 13.15 -1.04
CA ALA A 410 7.74 12.05 -1.96
C ALA A 410 6.55 11.78 -2.91
N ILE A 411 5.30 11.86 -2.42
CA ILE A 411 4.09 11.77 -3.26
C ILE A 411 4.04 12.93 -4.24
N HIS A 412 4.24 14.17 -3.79
CA HIS A 412 4.22 15.35 -4.65
C HIS A 412 5.21 15.25 -5.81
N SER A 413 6.44 14.82 -5.52
CA SER A 413 7.46 14.58 -6.57
C SER A 413 7.02 13.52 -7.58
N ARG A 414 6.32 12.48 -7.15
CA ARG A 414 5.76 11.46 -8.06
C ARG A 414 4.58 12.01 -8.87
N GLU A 415 3.73 12.85 -8.27
CA GLU A 415 2.64 13.50 -8.98
C GLU A 415 3.14 14.44 -10.07
N GLU A 416 4.22 15.18 -9.85
CA GLU A 416 4.83 16.01 -10.89
C GLU A 416 5.25 15.18 -12.12
N ILE A 417 5.83 13.99 -11.88
CA ILE A 417 6.19 13.06 -12.95
C ILE A 417 4.93 12.57 -13.67
N ILE A 418 3.85 12.29 -12.94
CA ILE A 418 2.56 11.91 -13.53
C ILE A 418 2.00 13.05 -14.38
N ARG A 419 1.97 14.29 -13.88
CA ARG A 419 1.47 15.48 -14.60
C ARG A 419 2.28 15.76 -15.86
N LYS A 420 3.61 15.69 -15.80
CA LYS A 420 4.49 15.79 -17.00
C LYS A 420 4.12 14.74 -18.05
N LYS A 421 3.86 13.51 -17.61
CA LYS A 421 3.45 12.42 -18.49
C LYS A 421 2.03 12.60 -19.04
N GLN A 422 1.09 13.14 -18.26
CA GLN A 422 -0.24 13.53 -18.73
C GLN A 422 -0.14 14.57 -19.85
N GLY A 423 0.64 15.64 -19.63
CA GLY A 423 0.85 16.68 -20.64
C GLY A 423 1.45 16.15 -21.94
N HIS A 424 2.44 15.27 -21.84
CA HIS A 424 3.03 14.60 -23.00
C HIS A 424 2.04 13.68 -23.74
N LEU A 425 1.28 12.86 -22.99
CA LEU A 425 0.28 11.96 -23.58
C LEU A 425 -0.88 12.73 -24.21
N LYS A 426 -1.28 13.88 -23.67
CA LYS A 426 -2.34 14.73 -24.23
C LYS A 426 -2.00 15.21 -25.66
N ILE A 427 -0.72 15.40 -25.96
CA ILE A 427 -0.24 15.80 -27.29
C ILE A 427 -0.13 14.59 -28.23
N ILE A 428 0.41 13.47 -27.72
CA ILE A 428 0.78 12.32 -28.56
C ILE A 428 -0.40 11.38 -28.84
N LEU A 429 -1.30 11.17 -27.88
CA LEU A 429 -2.40 10.21 -28.05
C LEU A 429 -3.27 10.51 -29.28
N PRO A 430 -3.68 11.77 -29.57
CA PRO A 430 -4.43 12.06 -30.79
C PRO A 430 -3.67 11.67 -32.07
N GLN A 431 -2.35 11.94 -32.12
CA GLN A 431 -1.52 11.61 -33.29
C GLN A 431 -1.37 10.10 -33.48
N GLU A 432 -1.13 9.37 -32.39
CA GLU A 432 -0.96 7.92 -32.42
C GLU A 432 -2.27 7.20 -32.75
N LEU A 433 -3.41 7.68 -32.24
CA LEU A 433 -4.73 7.18 -32.62
C LEU A 433 -5.01 7.42 -34.11
N GLY A 434 -4.57 8.57 -34.67
CA GLY A 434 -4.68 8.85 -36.10
C GLY A 434 -3.87 7.92 -36.99
N LYS A 435 -2.59 7.71 -36.62
CA LYS A 435 -1.75 6.70 -37.30
C LYS A 435 -2.40 5.33 -37.23
N LEU A 436 -2.97 4.96 -36.08
CA LEU A 436 -3.59 3.66 -35.89
C LEU A 436 -4.87 3.49 -36.72
N LYS A 437 -5.71 4.53 -36.82
CA LYS A 437 -6.87 4.58 -37.73
C LYS A 437 -6.43 4.29 -39.17
N GLN A 438 -5.40 4.98 -39.65
CA GLN A 438 -4.86 4.76 -40.99
C GLN A 438 -4.31 3.35 -41.19
N LEU A 439 -3.61 2.80 -40.20
CA LEU A 439 -3.07 1.44 -40.24
C LEU A 439 -4.18 0.38 -40.26
N ILE A 440 -5.25 0.58 -39.49
CA ILE A 440 -6.44 -0.27 -39.47
C ILE A 440 -7.12 -0.22 -40.85
N THR A 441 -7.39 0.96 -41.40
CA THR A 441 -7.99 1.11 -42.74
C THR A 441 -7.17 0.42 -43.82
N LYS A 442 -5.85 0.62 -43.84
CA LYS A 442 -4.94 -0.05 -44.79
C LYS A 442 -4.97 -1.57 -44.64
N HIS A 443 -5.05 -2.07 -43.41
CA HIS A 443 -5.07 -3.51 -43.14
C HIS A 443 -6.43 -4.15 -43.47
N ILE A 444 -7.55 -3.45 -43.24
CA ILE A 444 -8.88 -3.86 -43.72
C ILE A 444 -8.87 -4.00 -45.24
N ALA A 445 -8.39 -2.99 -45.97
CA ALA A 445 -8.30 -3.04 -47.43
C ALA A 445 -7.42 -4.20 -47.94
N LYS A 446 -6.34 -4.54 -47.21
CA LYS A 446 -5.52 -5.71 -47.52
C LYS A 446 -6.29 -7.02 -47.32
N LEU A 447 -6.92 -7.19 -46.15
CA LEU A 447 -7.71 -8.39 -45.85
C LEU A 447 -8.85 -8.60 -46.84
N ASP A 448 -9.50 -7.51 -47.26
CA ASP A 448 -10.59 -7.53 -48.24
C ASP A 448 -10.09 -7.98 -49.62
N ARG A 449 -8.95 -7.44 -50.11
CA ARG A 449 -8.32 -7.93 -51.34
C ARG A 449 -7.90 -9.40 -51.25
N ASP A 450 -7.34 -9.82 -50.12
CA ASP A 450 -6.88 -11.19 -49.91
C ASP A 450 -8.07 -12.20 -49.88
N LEU A 451 -9.28 -11.75 -49.51
CA LEU A 451 -10.52 -12.55 -49.59
C LEU A 451 -11.00 -12.76 -51.03
N HIS A 452 -10.67 -11.85 -51.94
CA HIS A 452 -11.02 -11.92 -53.37
C HIS A 452 -9.89 -12.51 -54.24
N SER A 453 -8.80 -12.99 -53.63
CA SER A 453 -7.65 -13.60 -54.29
C SER A 453 -7.92 -15.06 -54.70
N PRO A 454 -7.24 -15.63 -55.72
CA PRO A 454 -7.34 -17.04 -56.10
C PRO A 454 -7.11 -18.05 -54.96
N PHE A 455 -6.48 -17.64 -53.85
CA PHE A 455 -6.32 -18.45 -52.63
C PHE A 455 -7.39 -18.18 -51.55
N ARG A 456 -8.60 -17.77 -51.95
CA ARG A 456 -9.70 -17.37 -51.05
C ARG A 456 -10.10 -18.40 -50.00
N PHE A 457 -9.91 -19.69 -50.29
CA PHE A 457 -10.29 -20.81 -49.41
C PHE A 457 -9.39 -20.95 -48.18
N TYR A 458 -8.16 -20.44 -48.22
CA TYR A 458 -7.23 -20.57 -47.10
C TYR A 458 -7.62 -19.62 -45.95
N ARG A 459 -8.14 -20.18 -44.85
CA ARG A 459 -8.54 -19.44 -43.62
C ARG A 459 -9.54 -18.29 -43.86
N ALA A 460 -10.47 -18.48 -44.82
CA ALA A 460 -11.49 -17.48 -45.17
C ALA A 460 -12.30 -17.01 -43.94
N HIS A 461 -12.73 -17.96 -43.10
CA HIS A 461 -13.52 -17.68 -41.90
C HIS A 461 -12.77 -16.78 -40.90
N ALA A 462 -11.52 -17.12 -40.58
CA ALA A 462 -10.68 -16.31 -39.70
C ALA A 462 -10.39 -14.91 -40.28
N ARG A 463 -10.26 -14.77 -41.61
CA ARG A 463 -10.11 -13.46 -42.27
C ARG A 463 -11.39 -12.62 -42.16
N MET A 464 -12.57 -13.23 -42.34
CA MET A 464 -13.86 -12.54 -42.17
C MET A 464 -14.05 -12.05 -40.74
N GLN A 465 -13.74 -12.88 -39.74
CA GLN A 465 -13.80 -12.46 -38.33
C GLN A 465 -12.83 -11.29 -38.04
N LYS A 466 -11.58 -11.37 -38.54
CA LYS A 466 -10.59 -10.28 -38.42
C LYS A 466 -11.05 -8.99 -39.08
N LEU A 467 -11.74 -9.08 -40.22
CA LEU A 467 -12.28 -7.92 -40.93
C LEU A 467 -13.49 -7.33 -40.18
N GLY A 468 -14.35 -8.17 -39.60
CA GLY A 468 -15.47 -7.75 -38.76
C GLY A 468 -15.02 -6.94 -37.54
N VAL A 469 -14.10 -7.48 -36.73
CA VAL A 469 -13.61 -6.77 -35.54
C VAL A 469 -12.91 -5.45 -35.89
N LEU A 470 -12.12 -5.41 -36.96
CA LEU A 470 -11.42 -4.19 -37.36
C LEU A 470 -12.38 -3.12 -37.92
N LYS A 471 -13.45 -3.52 -38.62
CA LYS A 471 -14.50 -2.59 -39.06
C LYS A 471 -15.28 -2.04 -37.87
N ASP A 472 -15.66 -2.88 -36.91
CA ASP A 472 -16.32 -2.46 -35.69
C ASP A 472 -15.43 -1.46 -34.90
N ILE A 473 -14.12 -1.74 -34.78
CA ILE A 473 -13.16 -0.82 -34.17
C ILE A 473 -13.03 0.48 -34.98
N LEU A 474 -13.01 0.42 -36.32
CA LEU A 474 -12.90 1.60 -37.15
C LEU A 474 -14.11 2.54 -36.97
N ASN A 475 -15.29 1.98 -36.75
CA ASN A 475 -16.52 2.74 -36.49
C ASN A 475 -16.51 3.50 -35.16
N LEU A 476 -15.58 3.17 -34.24
CA LEU A 476 -15.39 3.93 -33.00
C LEU A 476 -14.66 5.27 -33.22
N PHE A 477 -14.04 5.45 -34.40
CA PHE A 477 -13.40 6.71 -34.75
C PHE A 477 -14.41 7.64 -35.42
N ASN A 478 -14.80 8.69 -34.69
CA ASN A 478 -15.55 9.81 -35.24
C ASN A 478 -14.59 10.84 -35.89
N GLU A 479 -15.11 11.99 -36.31
CA GLU A 479 -14.32 13.09 -36.89
C GLU A 479 -13.31 13.65 -35.87
N ASN A 480 -13.69 13.74 -34.59
CA ASN A 480 -12.91 14.43 -33.56
C ASN A 480 -12.60 13.59 -32.31
N TYR A 481 -13.09 12.35 -32.22
CA TYR A 481 -12.88 11.51 -31.04
C TYR A 481 -12.84 10.01 -31.36
N PHE A 482 -12.33 9.25 -30.41
CA PHE A 482 -12.40 7.80 -30.36
C PHE A 482 -13.25 7.36 -29.17
N ASP A 483 -14.27 6.53 -29.41
CA ASP A 483 -15.16 5.98 -28.38
C ASP A 483 -14.51 4.77 -27.68
N LYS A 484 -14.04 4.98 -26.45
CA LYS A 484 -13.35 3.96 -25.67
C LYS A 484 -14.33 2.97 -25.01
N GLU A 485 -15.51 3.42 -24.59
CA GLU A 485 -16.46 2.56 -23.87
C GLU A 485 -17.00 1.46 -24.80
N GLN A 486 -17.29 1.81 -26.06
CA GLN A 486 -17.69 0.83 -27.06
C GLN A 486 -16.58 -0.15 -27.45
N LEU A 487 -15.31 0.24 -27.31
CA LEU A 487 -14.19 -0.68 -27.56
C LEU A 487 -14.25 -1.91 -26.63
N ASN A 488 -14.58 -1.73 -25.35
CA ASN A 488 -14.67 -2.84 -24.41
C ASN A 488 -15.77 -3.83 -24.80
N MET A 489 -16.94 -3.33 -25.23
CA MET A 489 -18.04 -4.17 -25.71
C MET A 489 -17.65 -4.95 -26.97
N ILE A 490 -16.94 -4.32 -27.91
CA ILE A 490 -16.42 -4.99 -29.11
C ILE A 490 -15.42 -6.09 -28.70
N MET A 491 -14.51 -5.81 -27.76
CA MET A 491 -13.53 -6.80 -27.32
C MET A 491 -14.18 -8.01 -26.64
N GLN A 492 -15.29 -7.83 -25.92
CA GLN A 492 -16.07 -8.95 -25.36
C GLN A 492 -16.79 -9.76 -26.45
N LYS A 493 -17.34 -9.10 -27.48
CA LYS A 493 -18.00 -9.74 -28.63
C LYS A 493 -17.06 -10.64 -29.44
N TYR A 494 -15.76 -10.31 -29.47
CA TYR A 494 -14.77 -10.93 -30.36
C TYR A 494 -13.71 -11.78 -29.63
N SER A 495 -14.10 -12.53 -28.60
CA SER A 495 -13.20 -13.35 -27.77
C SER A 495 -12.70 -14.66 -28.40
N SER A 496 -12.88 -14.89 -29.71
CA SER A 496 -12.58 -16.17 -30.37
C SER A 496 -11.08 -16.39 -30.66
N GLU A 497 -10.63 -17.66 -30.56
CA GLU A 497 -9.26 -18.07 -30.93
C GLU A 497 -8.91 -17.73 -32.40
N ASP A 498 -9.90 -17.70 -33.28
CA ASP A 498 -9.77 -17.43 -34.72
C ASP A 498 -9.27 -16.03 -35.08
N ILE A 499 -9.60 -15.02 -34.27
CA ILE A 499 -9.14 -13.62 -34.48
C ILE A 499 -7.64 -13.49 -34.19
N PHE A 500 -7.13 -14.35 -33.31
CA PHE A 500 -5.74 -14.37 -32.87
C PHE A 500 -4.93 -15.50 -33.53
N ALA A 501 -5.58 -16.43 -34.23
CA ALA A 501 -4.93 -17.52 -34.94
C ALA A 501 -4.10 -17.00 -36.14
N SER A 502 -2.78 -17.12 -36.02
CA SER A 502 -1.82 -17.08 -37.14
C SER A 502 -0.54 -17.83 -36.78
N ILE A 503 0.21 -18.28 -37.80
CA ILE A 503 1.58 -18.72 -37.60
C ILE A 503 2.40 -17.43 -37.41
N GLY A 504 2.84 -17.14 -36.19
CA GLY A 504 3.46 -15.86 -35.79
C GLY A 504 2.47 -14.81 -35.26
N THR A 505 2.96 -13.60 -34.92
CA THR A 505 2.13 -12.50 -34.41
C THR A 505 1.23 -11.92 -35.50
N SER A 506 -0.09 -12.06 -35.35
CA SER A 506 -1.05 -11.51 -36.31
C SER A 506 -0.98 -9.99 -36.32
N ARG A 507 -0.84 -9.36 -37.50
CA ARG A 507 -0.92 -7.89 -37.62
C ARG A 507 -2.24 -7.33 -37.05
N THR A 508 -3.35 -8.07 -37.18
CA THR A 508 -4.63 -7.71 -36.56
C THR A 508 -4.52 -7.67 -35.04
N GLN A 509 -3.89 -8.68 -34.44
CA GLN A 509 -3.66 -8.73 -32.99
C GLN A 509 -2.78 -7.57 -32.52
N THR A 510 -1.75 -7.20 -33.28
CA THR A 510 -0.89 -6.05 -32.95
C THR A 510 -1.69 -4.75 -32.92
N LEU A 511 -2.52 -4.50 -33.94
CA LEU A 511 -3.35 -3.29 -34.02
C LEU A 511 -4.36 -3.22 -32.87
N ILE A 512 -5.02 -4.34 -32.55
CA ILE A 512 -5.97 -4.43 -31.43
C ILE A 512 -5.25 -4.21 -30.09
N LYS A 513 -4.07 -4.80 -29.89
CA LYS A 513 -3.25 -4.58 -28.69
C LYS A 513 -2.83 -3.12 -28.55
N GLU A 514 -2.46 -2.48 -29.65
CA GLU A 514 -2.06 -1.06 -29.65
C GLU A 514 -3.22 -0.14 -29.31
N ILE A 515 -4.40 -0.33 -29.92
CA ILE A 515 -5.56 0.54 -29.64
C ILE A 515 -6.04 0.38 -28.21
N THR A 516 -6.11 -0.85 -27.71
CA THR A 516 -6.46 -1.16 -26.32
C THR A 516 -5.45 -0.54 -25.36
N ARG A 517 -4.15 -0.56 -25.72
CA ARG A 517 -3.10 0.08 -24.92
C ARG A 517 -3.25 1.60 -24.90
N PHE A 518 -3.63 2.25 -25.99
CA PHE A 518 -3.87 3.69 -26.02
C PHE A 518 -5.13 4.10 -25.27
N ALA A 519 -6.24 3.39 -25.48
CA ALA A 519 -7.47 3.49 -24.71
C ALA A 519 -7.19 3.43 -23.20
N LYS A 520 -6.48 2.37 -22.76
CA LYS A 520 -6.05 2.21 -21.37
C LYS A 520 -5.17 3.35 -20.88
N LYS A 521 -4.24 3.84 -21.70
CA LYS A 521 -3.39 4.98 -21.31
C LYS A 521 -4.21 6.26 -21.16
N ALA A 522 -5.18 6.52 -22.01
CA ALA A 522 -6.03 7.70 -21.88
C ALA A 522 -6.78 7.66 -20.56
N GLU A 523 -7.46 6.55 -20.26
CA GLU A 523 -8.23 6.38 -19.02
C GLU A 523 -7.35 6.45 -17.75
N VAL A 524 -6.26 5.69 -17.69
CA VAL A 524 -5.35 5.66 -16.52
C VAL A 524 -4.72 7.03 -16.25
N TYR A 525 -4.57 7.87 -17.27
CA TYR A 525 -4.05 9.23 -17.13
C TYR A 525 -5.15 10.29 -17.16
N GLN A 526 -6.43 9.90 -17.12
CA GLN A 526 -7.60 10.80 -17.11
C GLN A 526 -7.57 11.80 -18.26
N LEU A 527 -7.36 11.28 -19.47
CA LEU A 527 -7.32 12.03 -20.73
C LEU A 527 -8.54 11.75 -21.61
N ASP A 528 -9.53 11.02 -21.08
CA ASP A 528 -10.85 10.81 -21.67
C ASP A 528 -11.88 11.75 -21.02
N GLU A 529 -12.93 12.08 -21.78
CA GLU A 529 -14.10 12.79 -21.27
C GLU A 529 -14.92 11.91 -20.29
N GLU A 530 -15.96 12.47 -19.69
CA GLU A 530 -16.84 11.72 -18.76
C GLU A 530 -17.55 10.54 -19.43
N ASP A 531 -17.85 10.65 -20.72
CA ASP A 531 -18.46 9.59 -21.53
C ASP A 531 -17.43 8.69 -22.24
N GLY A 532 -16.16 8.76 -21.83
CA GLY A 532 -15.09 7.90 -22.35
C GLY A 532 -14.60 8.27 -23.75
N ARG A 533 -14.99 9.44 -24.29
CA ARG A 533 -14.44 9.95 -25.55
C ARG A 533 -13.00 10.40 -25.37
N ILE A 534 -12.12 9.96 -26.27
CA ILE A 534 -10.71 10.38 -26.33
C ILE A 534 -10.57 11.31 -27.52
N ALA A 535 -10.12 12.55 -27.28
CA ALA A 535 -9.85 13.50 -28.35
C ALA A 535 -8.89 12.91 -29.38
N TYR A 536 -9.28 13.00 -30.65
CA TYR A 536 -8.53 12.51 -31.79
C TYR A 536 -8.55 13.61 -32.86
N LYS A 537 -7.40 13.86 -33.50
CA LYS A 537 -7.29 14.86 -34.57
C LYS A 537 -6.80 14.16 -35.83
N VAL A 538 -7.56 14.31 -36.92
CA VAL A 538 -7.22 13.81 -38.25
C VAL A 538 -5.99 14.51 -38.79
#